data_AF-A0A3P0X4K2-F1
#
_entry.id   AF-A0A3P0X4K2-F1
#
_cell.length_a   1.000
_cell.length_b   1.000
_cell.length_c   1.000
_cell.angle_alpha   90.00
_cell.angle_beta   90.00
_cell.angle_gamma   90.00
#
_symmetry.space_group_name_H-M   'P 1'
#
loop_
_entity.id
_entity.type
_entity.pdbx_description
1 polymer ?
#
loop_
_entity_poly.entity_id
_entity_poly.type
_entity_poly.pdbx_seq_one_letter_code
_entity_poly.pdbx_strand_id
1 'polypeptide(L)'
;MAAASVAPVGTLSDTPNLELPEIQGNILAGFNKDHQRFLFLSIHDADSARRWLRDLVAKGQVSFTPAVKAFNEEYKAERRRQQGREENMPVAAWLNIAFNYPGLVKLQAADVAQLPEDFRQGMSARAAIIGDLDGNAPAQWEQWAQDREHLHLLVMLAADVAATLEANVATLLATLPGSGMTLCHDECGENPVSGSGNEHFGFKDGISQPGIRGFTPSTHTPPPQTTAQGIPGQDLLWPGEFVLGYPTQIAERPAGTWDGPNPDPGPVSSGGPAWTRNGSFLVFRKLAQDVAGFRNSVGATARTLAIDPEVLGAKIVGRFRSGCPMEALSDPVSGSPGTALGDPSRSNPALLSPEHINDFEYGEDLSGSLVPRSGHVRKAYPRDEQFLTSAGAVDPNSALHESATQTHRLIRRGIPYGPEVPIPENGSLGDTFHEDGEQRGLLFLAYQKSIAAQFEFVQNAWVNNPDFPQPGDGVDPVMSQVSPAPLVCPFKAGAAPQSIELQHFVSTRGGEYFFQPSLAALKLIAGS
;
A
#
# COMPACT_ATOMS: atom_id res chain seq x y z
N MET A 1 42.05 -17.97 -40.42
CA MET A 1 41.30 -18.23 -39.17
C MET A 1 40.53 -16.96 -38.85
N ALA A 2 39.25 -16.94 -39.22
CA ALA A 2 38.41 -15.75 -39.07
C ALA A 2 37.79 -15.74 -37.66
N ALA A 3 37.87 -14.59 -37.02
CA ALA A 3 37.31 -14.33 -35.70
C ALA A 3 35.78 -14.52 -35.74
N ALA A 4 35.27 -15.33 -34.82
CA ALA A 4 33.84 -15.42 -34.56
C ALA A 4 33.39 -14.11 -33.89
N SER A 5 32.67 -13.29 -34.66
CA SER A 5 31.92 -12.14 -34.17
C SER A 5 30.91 -12.62 -33.11
N VAL A 6 31.11 -12.19 -31.87
CA VAL A 6 30.10 -12.25 -30.82
C VAL A 6 28.92 -11.40 -31.29
N ALA A 7 27.72 -11.99 -31.33
CA ALA A 7 26.50 -11.28 -31.67
C ALA A 7 26.24 -10.16 -30.63
N PRO A 8 25.75 -8.98 -31.05
CA PRO A 8 25.39 -7.93 -30.11
C PRO A 8 24.29 -8.42 -29.17
N VAL A 9 24.46 -8.16 -27.87
CA VAL A 9 23.44 -8.32 -26.83
C VAL A 9 22.16 -7.64 -27.33
N GLY A 10 21.07 -8.41 -27.40
CA GLY A 10 19.83 -8.00 -28.03
C GLY A 10 19.30 -6.69 -27.45
N THR A 11 19.24 -5.66 -28.28
CA THR A 11 18.37 -4.51 -28.09
C THR A 11 16.99 -4.89 -28.61
N LEU A 12 16.12 -5.41 -27.74
CA LEU A 12 14.67 -5.41 -27.94
C LEU A 12 14.00 -4.91 -26.66
N SER A 13 13.04 -4.03 -26.87
CA SER A 13 12.19 -3.40 -25.88
C SER A 13 11.28 -4.43 -25.19
N ASP A 14 11.76 -5.12 -24.16
CA ASP A 14 10.99 -6.08 -23.36
C ASP A 14 10.02 -5.41 -22.38
N THR A 15 9.28 -4.41 -22.87
CA THR A 15 8.15 -3.85 -22.13
C THR A 15 6.99 -4.83 -22.26
N PRO A 16 6.51 -5.44 -21.17
CA PRO A 16 5.42 -6.41 -21.24
C PRO A 16 4.14 -5.75 -21.76
N ASN A 17 3.48 -6.39 -22.73
CA ASN A 17 2.21 -5.92 -23.25
C ASN A 17 1.08 -6.37 -22.31
N LEU A 18 0.53 -5.43 -21.54
CA LEU A 18 -0.56 -5.68 -20.60
C LEU A 18 -1.92 -5.62 -21.29
N GLU A 19 -2.76 -6.62 -21.03
CA GLU A 19 -4.17 -6.63 -21.47
C GLU A 19 -5.00 -5.71 -20.55
N LEU A 20 -4.70 -4.41 -20.55
CA LEU A 20 -5.32 -3.44 -19.65
C LEU A 20 -6.86 -3.48 -19.63
N PRO A 21 -7.58 -3.67 -20.76
CA PRO A 21 -9.05 -3.80 -20.75
C PRO A 21 -9.58 -4.99 -19.93
N GLU A 22 -8.75 -6.00 -19.66
CA GLU A 22 -9.12 -7.14 -18.81
C GLU A 22 -8.91 -6.86 -17.32
N ILE A 23 -8.10 -5.86 -16.96
CA ILE A 23 -7.67 -5.59 -15.58
C ILE A 23 -8.58 -4.53 -14.96
N GLN A 24 -9.29 -4.89 -13.89
CA GLN A 24 -10.13 -3.94 -13.15
C GLN A 24 -9.33 -2.73 -12.65
N GLY A 25 -9.91 -1.54 -12.76
CA GLY A 25 -9.18 -0.27 -12.74
C GLY A 25 -8.51 0.10 -11.41
N ASN A 26 -9.00 -0.38 -10.27
CA ASN A 26 -8.41 -0.07 -8.97
C ASN A 26 -7.06 -0.77 -8.74
N ILE A 27 -6.78 -1.86 -9.48
CA ILE A 27 -5.51 -2.62 -9.38
C ILE A 27 -4.35 -1.73 -9.82
N LEU A 28 -4.27 -1.38 -11.10
CA LEU A 28 -3.11 -0.65 -11.65
C LEU A 28 -3.26 0.87 -11.60
N ALA A 29 -4.37 1.41 -12.08
CA ALA A 29 -4.56 2.86 -12.18
C ALA A 29 -4.95 3.51 -10.84
N GLY A 30 -5.74 2.81 -10.04
CA GLY A 30 -6.28 3.30 -8.78
C GLY A 30 -7.41 4.32 -9.01
N PHE A 31 -8.48 4.22 -8.22
CA PHE A 31 -9.61 5.14 -8.35
C PHE A 31 -9.26 6.59 -7.98
N ASN A 32 -8.38 6.79 -6.98
CA ASN A 32 -7.89 8.09 -6.52
C ASN A 32 -9.02 9.12 -6.32
N LYS A 33 -10.03 8.72 -5.54
CA LYS A 33 -11.22 9.53 -5.22
C LYS A 33 -11.31 9.79 -3.73
N ASP A 34 -11.88 10.95 -3.40
CA ASP A 34 -12.06 11.40 -2.03
C ASP A 34 -13.21 10.70 -1.32
N HIS A 35 -14.25 10.30 -2.07
CA HIS A 35 -15.39 9.58 -1.51
C HIS A 35 -15.39 8.14 -2.00
N GLN A 36 -15.43 7.18 -1.08
CA GLN A 36 -15.53 5.75 -1.39
C GLN A 36 -16.56 5.02 -0.50
N ARG A 37 -17.16 3.96 -1.03
CA ARG A 37 -18.00 3.01 -0.30
C ARG A 37 -17.56 1.58 -0.59
N PHE A 38 -17.50 0.79 0.47
CA PHE A 38 -17.13 -0.61 0.44
C PHE A 38 -18.34 -1.42 0.92
N LEU A 39 -19.04 -2.05 -0.02
CA LEU A 39 -20.24 -2.84 0.26
C LEU A 39 -19.87 -4.32 0.32
N PHE A 40 -20.02 -4.92 1.50
CA PHE A 40 -19.80 -6.34 1.72
C PHE A 40 -21.11 -7.08 1.54
N LEU A 41 -21.14 -8.09 0.66
CA LEU A 41 -22.36 -8.80 0.28
C LEU A 41 -22.29 -10.28 0.66
N SER A 42 -23.44 -10.84 1.06
CA SER A 42 -23.62 -12.28 1.25
C SER A 42 -24.40 -12.91 0.11
N ILE A 43 -24.01 -14.09 -0.35
CA ILE A 43 -24.78 -14.90 -1.30
C ILE A 43 -25.63 -15.91 -0.53
N HIS A 44 -26.93 -15.92 -0.82
CA HIS A 44 -27.89 -16.94 -0.39
C HIS A 44 -28.54 -17.69 -1.56
N ASP A 45 -28.48 -17.16 -2.78
CA ASP A 45 -28.88 -17.87 -4.01
C ASP A 45 -27.87 -17.62 -5.14
N ALA A 46 -27.12 -18.68 -5.51
CA ALA A 46 -25.99 -18.57 -6.43
C ALA A 46 -26.41 -18.24 -7.87
N ASP A 47 -27.54 -18.76 -8.35
CA ASP A 47 -27.99 -18.55 -9.72
C ASP A 47 -28.48 -17.13 -9.96
N SER A 48 -29.18 -16.53 -8.98
CA SER A 48 -29.54 -15.12 -9.02
C SER A 48 -28.31 -14.22 -8.87
N ALA A 49 -27.34 -14.59 -8.02
CA ALA A 49 -26.11 -13.82 -7.86
C ALA A 49 -25.30 -13.80 -9.18
N ARG A 50 -25.16 -14.95 -9.83
CA ARG A 50 -24.55 -15.08 -11.16
C ARG A 50 -25.27 -14.22 -12.21
N ARG A 51 -26.61 -14.22 -12.23
CA ARG A 51 -27.41 -13.34 -13.12
C ARG A 51 -27.11 -11.87 -12.87
N TRP A 52 -27.08 -11.45 -11.62
CA TRP A 52 -26.77 -10.08 -11.24
C TRP A 52 -25.35 -9.66 -11.68
N LEU A 53 -24.36 -10.54 -11.52
CA LEU A 53 -23.00 -10.30 -11.99
C LEU A 53 -22.94 -10.15 -13.51
N ARG A 54 -23.65 -11.00 -14.27
CA ARG A 54 -23.75 -10.86 -15.74
C ARG A 54 -24.35 -9.51 -16.13
N ASP A 55 -25.39 -9.08 -15.43
CA ASP A 55 -26.04 -7.79 -15.70
C ASP A 55 -25.10 -6.61 -15.43
N LEU A 56 -24.33 -6.63 -14.34
CA LEU A 56 -23.31 -5.59 -14.07
C LEU A 56 -22.29 -5.49 -15.20
N VAL A 57 -21.78 -6.63 -15.66
CA VAL A 57 -20.77 -6.70 -16.73
C VAL A 57 -21.38 -6.25 -18.06
N ALA A 58 -22.57 -6.74 -18.42
CA ALA A 58 -23.25 -6.40 -19.67
C ALA A 58 -23.61 -4.92 -19.77
N LYS A 59 -23.92 -4.28 -18.64
CA LYS A 59 -24.18 -2.83 -18.55
C LYS A 59 -22.90 -1.99 -18.51
N GLY A 60 -21.72 -2.60 -18.50
CA GLY A 60 -20.44 -1.89 -18.43
C GLY A 60 -20.23 -1.15 -17.11
N GLN A 61 -20.85 -1.61 -16.02
CA GLN A 61 -20.76 -0.91 -14.72
C GLN A 61 -19.42 -1.15 -14.03
N VAL A 62 -18.74 -2.26 -14.31
CA VAL A 62 -17.40 -2.53 -13.77
C VAL A 62 -16.35 -1.71 -14.53
N SER A 63 -15.54 -0.97 -13.79
CA SER A 63 -14.52 -0.06 -14.33
C SER A 63 -13.19 -0.77 -14.57
N PHE A 64 -12.60 -0.60 -15.76
CA PHE A 64 -11.33 -1.23 -16.15
C PHE A 64 -10.22 -0.21 -16.33
N THR A 65 -8.98 -0.70 -16.28
CA THR A 65 -7.75 0.12 -16.21
C THR A 65 -7.65 1.21 -17.27
N PRO A 66 -8.01 1.02 -18.56
CA PRO A 66 -7.90 2.07 -19.57
C PRO A 66 -8.71 3.33 -19.25
N ALA A 67 -9.96 3.17 -18.80
CA ALA A 67 -10.84 4.29 -18.49
C ALA A 67 -10.36 5.07 -17.25
N VAL A 68 -9.98 4.34 -16.20
CA VAL A 68 -9.46 4.94 -14.97
C VAL A 68 -8.12 5.64 -15.22
N LYS A 69 -7.22 5.02 -15.99
CA LYS A 69 -5.93 5.62 -16.36
C LYS A 69 -6.12 6.92 -17.16
N ALA A 70 -6.96 6.89 -18.19
CA ALA A 70 -7.21 8.06 -19.04
C ALA A 70 -7.75 9.24 -18.21
N PHE A 71 -8.73 8.97 -17.34
CA PHE A 71 -9.25 9.98 -16.42
C PHE A 71 -8.16 10.52 -15.47
N ASN A 72 -7.35 9.64 -14.86
CA ASN A 72 -6.29 10.07 -13.94
C ASN A 72 -5.25 10.97 -14.64
N GLU A 73 -4.94 10.69 -15.91
CA GLU A 73 -4.04 11.50 -16.72
C GLU A 73 -4.65 12.87 -17.06
N GLU A 74 -5.94 12.90 -17.42
CA GLU A 74 -6.69 14.13 -17.67
C GLU A 74 -6.77 15.00 -16.41
N TYR A 75 -7.17 14.42 -15.28
CA TYR A 75 -7.25 15.11 -13.99
C TYR A 75 -5.89 15.71 -13.59
N LYS A 76 -4.79 14.92 -13.69
CA LYS A 76 -3.44 15.42 -13.40
C LYS A 76 -3.01 16.53 -14.36
N ALA A 77 -3.35 16.43 -15.64
CA ALA A 77 -3.03 17.46 -16.62
C ALA A 77 -3.78 18.77 -16.33
N GLU A 78 -5.05 18.68 -15.96
CA GLU A 78 -5.86 19.85 -15.63
C GLU A 78 -5.38 20.52 -14.34
N ARG A 79 -5.11 19.75 -13.29
CA ARG A 79 -4.54 20.26 -12.05
C ARG A 79 -3.21 20.99 -12.27
N ARG A 80 -2.36 20.49 -13.19
CA ARG A 80 -1.12 21.18 -13.58
C ARG A 80 -1.38 22.50 -14.30
N ARG A 81 -2.36 22.56 -15.22
CA ARG A 81 -2.74 23.81 -15.90
C ARG A 81 -3.24 24.86 -14.91
N GLN A 82 -3.96 24.41 -13.90
CA GLN A 82 -4.49 25.27 -12.84
C GLN A 82 -3.51 25.55 -11.70
N GLN A 83 -2.22 25.16 -11.84
CA GLN A 83 -1.18 25.37 -10.84
C GLN A 83 -1.55 24.81 -9.45
N GLY A 84 -2.21 23.66 -9.42
CA GLY A 84 -2.64 23.00 -8.19
C GLY A 84 -4.01 23.42 -7.67
N ARG A 85 -4.68 24.40 -8.30
CA ARG A 85 -6.10 24.66 -8.01
C ARG A 85 -6.96 23.54 -8.59
N GLU A 86 -8.11 23.33 -7.96
CA GLU A 86 -9.05 22.26 -8.30
C GLU A 86 -10.42 22.85 -8.64
N GLU A 87 -10.45 23.89 -9.48
CA GLU A 87 -11.67 24.54 -9.94
C GLU A 87 -12.22 23.82 -11.18
N ASN A 88 -13.49 23.41 -11.15
CA ASN A 88 -14.16 22.72 -12.29
C ASN A 88 -13.37 21.51 -12.81
N MET A 89 -12.76 20.75 -11.90
CA MET A 89 -12.03 19.53 -12.26
C MET A 89 -12.97 18.49 -12.91
N PRO A 90 -12.46 17.64 -13.82
CA PRO A 90 -13.24 16.52 -14.32
C PRO A 90 -13.65 15.62 -13.16
N VAL A 91 -14.86 15.07 -13.24
CA VAL A 91 -15.44 14.17 -12.22
C VAL A 91 -15.78 12.83 -12.83
N ALA A 92 -15.61 11.76 -12.07
CA ALA A 92 -15.94 10.40 -12.43
C ALA A 92 -16.43 9.60 -11.23
N ALA A 93 -17.11 8.51 -11.52
CA ALA A 93 -17.42 7.48 -10.55
C ALA A 93 -17.00 6.11 -11.09
N TRP A 94 -16.51 5.27 -10.21
CA TRP A 94 -15.95 3.96 -10.54
C TRP A 94 -16.55 2.87 -9.67
N LEU A 95 -16.59 1.65 -10.21
CA LEU A 95 -17.03 0.45 -9.51
C LEU A 95 -16.11 -0.74 -9.82
N ASN A 96 -15.60 -1.41 -8.80
CA ASN A 96 -14.88 -2.68 -8.90
C ASN A 96 -15.48 -3.72 -7.97
N ILE A 97 -15.20 -4.99 -8.25
CA ILE A 97 -15.73 -6.13 -7.50
C ILE A 97 -14.64 -7.16 -7.22
N ALA A 98 -14.62 -7.69 -6.01
CA ALA A 98 -13.73 -8.75 -5.58
C ALA A 98 -14.48 -9.80 -4.76
N PHE A 99 -13.94 -11.03 -4.70
CA PHE A 99 -14.58 -12.19 -4.09
C PHE A 99 -13.65 -12.83 -3.07
N ASN A 100 -14.15 -13.20 -1.89
CA ASN A 100 -13.36 -14.07 -1.01
C ASN A 100 -13.54 -15.54 -1.42
N TYR A 101 -12.80 -16.44 -0.78
CA TYR A 101 -12.84 -17.86 -1.12
C TYR A 101 -14.22 -18.51 -0.94
N PRO A 102 -14.92 -18.37 0.22
CA PRO A 102 -16.31 -18.83 0.37
C PRO A 102 -17.24 -18.32 -0.73
N GLY A 103 -17.09 -17.07 -1.17
CA GLY A 103 -17.89 -16.48 -2.24
C GLY A 103 -17.69 -17.19 -3.58
N LEU A 104 -16.44 -17.48 -3.93
CA LEU A 104 -16.11 -18.25 -5.13
C LEU A 104 -16.63 -19.68 -5.07
N VAL A 105 -16.60 -20.32 -3.88
CA VAL A 105 -17.19 -21.66 -3.67
C VAL A 105 -18.71 -21.63 -3.85
N LYS A 106 -19.42 -20.65 -3.27
CA LYS A 106 -20.87 -20.50 -3.43
C LYS A 106 -21.27 -20.23 -4.88
N LEU A 107 -20.47 -19.44 -5.61
CA LEU A 107 -20.63 -19.20 -7.04
C LEU A 107 -20.11 -20.36 -7.90
N GLN A 108 -19.68 -21.49 -7.29
CA GLN A 108 -19.15 -22.69 -7.92
C GLN A 108 -18.15 -22.36 -9.05
N ALA A 109 -17.25 -21.41 -8.79
CA ALA A 109 -16.17 -21.12 -9.74
C ALA A 109 -15.31 -22.39 -9.94
N ALA A 110 -14.86 -22.62 -11.17
CA ALA A 110 -14.14 -23.84 -11.51
C ALA A 110 -12.80 -23.93 -10.77
N ASP A 111 -12.44 -25.13 -10.31
CA ASP A 111 -11.12 -25.45 -9.77
C ASP A 111 -10.63 -24.57 -8.59
N VAL A 112 -11.55 -23.97 -7.82
CA VAL A 112 -11.22 -23.09 -6.68
C VAL A 112 -10.32 -23.75 -5.63
N ALA A 113 -10.31 -25.08 -5.54
CA ALA A 113 -9.40 -25.82 -4.65
C ALA A 113 -7.91 -25.63 -5.01
N GLN A 114 -7.58 -25.20 -6.24
CA GLN A 114 -6.22 -24.88 -6.68
C GLN A 114 -5.76 -23.49 -6.23
N LEU A 115 -6.64 -22.67 -5.64
CA LEU A 115 -6.28 -21.35 -5.14
C LEU A 115 -5.29 -21.46 -3.96
N PRO A 116 -4.43 -20.45 -3.75
CA PRO A 116 -3.44 -20.42 -2.68
C PRO A 116 -4.04 -20.67 -1.29
N GLU A 117 -3.31 -21.41 -0.45
CA GLU A 117 -3.78 -21.86 0.87
C GLU A 117 -4.11 -20.69 1.81
N ASP A 118 -3.27 -19.66 1.84
CA ASP A 118 -3.50 -18.39 2.55
C ASP A 118 -4.83 -17.73 2.16
N PHE A 119 -5.13 -17.65 0.85
CA PHE A 119 -6.41 -17.13 0.35
C PHE A 119 -7.60 -18.04 0.73
N ARG A 120 -7.43 -19.37 0.63
CA ARG A 120 -8.47 -20.33 1.02
C ARG A 120 -8.79 -20.27 2.51
N GLN A 121 -7.77 -20.14 3.35
CA GLN A 121 -7.88 -19.99 4.81
C GLN A 121 -8.59 -18.68 5.20
N GLY A 122 -8.28 -17.58 4.51
CA GLY A 122 -8.82 -16.25 4.81
C GLY A 122 -8.14 -15.59 6.01
N MET A 123 -8.32 -14.27 6.15
CA MET A 123 -7.49 -13.46 7.05
C MET A 123 -7.63 -13.85 8.52
N SER A 124 -8.84 -14.18 8.99
CA SER A 124 -9.08 -14.51 10.40
C SER A 124 -8.29 -15.74 10.86
N ALA A 125 -8.18 -16.78 10.02
CA ALA A 125 -7.38 -17.97 10.30
C ALA A 125 -5.86 -17.70 10.26
N ARG A 126 -5.45 -16.59 9.64
CA ARG A 126 -4.06 -16.15 9.48
C ARG A 126 -3.64 -15.12 10.52
N ALA A 127 -4.52 -14.79 11.47
CA ALA A 127 -4.30 -13.76 12.49
C ALA A 127 -2.96 -13.89 13.24
N ALA A 128 -2.56 -15.11 13.60
CA ALA A 128 -1.29 -15.36 14.29
C ALA A 128 -0.03 -15.04 13.45
N ILE A 129 -0.15 -15.05 12.11
CA ILE A 129 0.95 -14.74 11.20
C ILE A 129 1.07 -13.24 11.00
N ILE A 130 -0.05 -12.55 10.87
CA ILE A 130 -0.10 -11.09 10.68
C ILE A 130 -0.05 -10.29 12.00
N GLY A 131 -0.08 -11.00 13.14
CA GLY A 131 0.03 -10.42 14.48
C GLY A 131 -1.29 -9.92 15.07
N ASP A 132 -2.43 -10.22 14.45
CA ASP A 132 -3.76 -9.88 14.98
C ASP A 132 -4.11 -10.75 16.21
N LEU A 133 -3.49 -10.41 17.33
CA LEU A 133 -3.60 -11.11 18.61
C LEU A 133 -4.25 -10.21 19.65
N ASP A 134 -4.68 -10.81 20.77
CA ASP A 134 -5.28 -10.11 21.91
C ASP A 134 -6.40 -9.13 21.51
N GLY A 135 -6.23 -7.83 21.77
CA GLY A 135 -7.20 -6.79 21.43
C GLY A 135 -7.48 -6.62 19.93
N ASN A 136 -6.62 -7.19 19.09
CA ASN A 136 -6.72 -7.20 17.62
C ASN A 136 -7.16 -8.56 17.08
N ALA A 137 -7.41 -9.55 17.94
CA ALA A 137 -7.80 -10.89 17.51
C ALA A 137 -9.13 -10.88 16.74
N PRO A 138 -9.36 -11.84 15.82
CA PRO A 138 -10.61 -11.91 15.05
C PRO A 138 -11.89 -11.89 15.88
N ALA A 139 -11.86 -12.43 17.10
CA ALA A 139 -12.99 -12.39 18.02
C ALA A 139 -13.32 -10.97 18.56
N GLN A 140 -12.40 -10.02 18.43
CA GLN A 140 -12.54 -8.61 18.82
C GLN A 140 -12.82 -7.69 17.62
N TRP A 141 -12.83 -8.23 16.40
CA TRP A 141 -13.21 -7.48 15.21
C TRP A 141 -14.69 -7.08 15.26
N GLU A 142 -15.09 -6.13 14.42
CA GLU A 142 -16.49 -5.78 14.23
C GLU A 142 -17.28 -6.98 13.70
N GLN A 143 -18.54 -7.08 14.11
CA GLN A 143 -19.37 -8.26 13.90
C GLN A 143 -19.42 -8.74 12.44
N TRP A 144 -19.44 -7.81 11.48
CA TRP A 144 -19.48 -8.14 10.06
C TRP A 144 -18.23 -8.86 9.54
N ALA A 145 -17.09 -8.70 10.22
CA ALA A 145 -15.80 -9.28 9.84
C ALA A 145 -15.46 -10.56 10.61
N GLN A 146 -16.24 -10.91 11.64
CA GLN A 146 -15.97 -12.10 12.46
C GLN A 146 -16.33 -13.41 11.74
N ASP A 147 -17.29 -13.35 10.81
CA ASP A 147 -17.79 -14.53 10.10
C ASP A 147 -17.63 -14.39 8.58
N ARG A 148 -16.51 -14.91 8.08
CA ARG A 148 -16.20 -14.92 6.65
C ARG A 148 -17.12 -15.81 5.81
N GLU A 149 -17.82 -16.77 6.39
CA GLU A 149 -18.74 -17.66 5.66
C GLU A 149 -20.05 -16.95 5.29
N HIS A 150 -20.24 -15.72 5.80
CA HIS A 150 -21.35 -14.84 5.48
C HIS A 150 -20.92 -13.58 4.72
N LEU A 151 -19.63 -13.37 4.50
CA LEU A 151 -19.07 -12.28 3.71
C LEU A 151 -18.50 -12.89 2.43
N HIS A 152 -19.06 -12.59 1.25
CA HIS A 152 -18.71 -13.31 0.01
C HIS A 152 -18.10 -12.43 -1.08
N LEU A 153 -18.54 -11.17 -1.16
CA LEU A 153 -18.07 -10.22 -2.15
C LEU A 153 -17.84 -8.86 -1.51
N LEU A 154 -16.91 -8.13 -2.10
CA LEU A 154 -16.68 -6.71 -1.86
C LEU A 154 -16.95 -5.94 -3.14
N VAL A 155 -17.89 -5.00 -3.09
CA VAL A 155 -18.09 -4.00 -4.15
C VAL A 155 -17.51 -2.66 -3.69
N MET A 156 -16.57 -2.13 -4.47
CA MET A 156 -15.90 -0.85 -4.21
C MET A 156 -16.48 0.19 -5.15
N LEU A 157 -17.11 1.23 -4.59
CA LEU A 157 -17.57 2.40 -5.33
C LEU A 157 -16.74 3.61 -4.93
N ALA A 158 -16.43 4.47 -5.88
CA ALA A 158 -15.64 5.67 -5.64
C ALA A 158 -16.11 6.81 -6.53
N ALA A 159 -16.15 8.05 -6.04
CA ALA A 159 -16.48 9.22 -6.85
C ALA A 159 -15.79 10.50 -6.34
N ASP A 160 -15.56 11.47 -7.23
CA ASP A 160 -15.05 12.80 -6.83
C ASP A 160 -16.09 13.64 -6.08
N VAL A 161 -17.38 13.31 -6.22
CA VAL A 161 -18.50 14.07 -5.63
C VAL A 161 -19.33 13.15 -4.74
N ALA A 162 -19.45 13.51 -3.46
CA ALA A 162 -20.20 12.73 -2.45
C ALA A 162 -21.63 12.39 -2.92
N ALA A 163 -22.36 13.37 -3.44
CA ALA A 163 -23.73 13.14 -3.92
C ALA A 163 -23.81 12.13 -5.09
N THR A 164 -22.78 12.08 -5.95
CA THR A 164 -22.69 11.09 -7.03
C THR A 164 -22.42 9.70 -6.47
N LEU A 165 -21.54 9.58 -5.46
CA LEU A 165 -21.31 8.31 -4.77
C LEU A 165 -22.59 7.78 -4.13
N GLU A 166 -23.29 8.61 -3.35
CA GLU A 166 -24.54 8.24 -2.68
C GLU A 166 -25.61 7.78 -3.68
N ALA A 167 -25.76 8.48 -4.81
CA ALA A 167 -26.70 8.10 -5.86
C ALA A 167 -26.33 6.74 -6.49
N ASN A 168 -25.04 6.48 -6.73
CA ASN A 168 -24.57 5.22 -7.29
C ASN A 168 -24.74 4.05 -6.31
N VAL A 169 -24.47 4.29 -5.02
CA VAL A 169 -24.68 3.32 -3.94
C VAL A 169 -26.16 2.99 -3.83
N ALA A 170 -27.04 3.99 -3.76
CA ALA A 170 -28.48 3.78 -3.73
C ALA A 170 -28.99 3.01 -4.96
N THR A 171 -28.48 3.35 -6.15
CA THR A 171 -28.81 2.64 -7.39
C THR A 171 -28.39 1.18 -7.34
N LEU A 172 -27.18 0.88 -6.86
CA LEU A 172 -26.69 -0.48 -6.73
C LEU A 172 -27.47 -1.27 -5.67
N LEU A 173 -27.72 -0.69 -4.49
CA LEU A 173 -28.49 -1.33 -3.42
C LEU A 173 -29.93 -1.64 -3.87
N ALA A 174 -30.53 -0.79 -4.70
CA ALA A 174 -31.85 -1.05 -5.28
C ALA A 174 -31.89 -2.27 -6.21
N THR A 175 -30.74 -2.79 -6.65
CA THR A 175 -30.65 -4.03 -7.43
C THR A 175 -30.48 -5.29 -6.58
N LEU A 176 -30.23 -5.16 -5.27
CA LEU A 176 -30.05 -6.32 -4.39
C LEU A 176 -31.33 -7.16 -4.19
N PRO A 177 -32.54 -6.59 -4.10
CA PRO A 177 -33.75 -7.39 -4.04
C PRO A 177 -33.87 -8.32 -5.26
N GLY A 178 -33.93 -9.63 -5.04
CA GLY A 178 -33.97 -10.64 -6.11
C GLY A 178 -32.63 -10.98 -6.76
N SER A 179 -31.52 -10.38 -6.30
CA SER A 179 -30.16 -10.72 -6.74
C SER A 179 -29.61 -12.01 -6.14
N GLY A 180 -30.31 -12.63 -5.19
CA GLY A 180 -29.77 -13.74 -4.41
C GLY A 180 -28.67 -13.33 -3.41
N MET A 181 -28.55 -12.03 -3.15
CA MET A 181 -27.58 -11.46 -2.22
C MET A 181 -28.21 -10.48 -1.23
N THR A 182 -27.54 -10.29 -0.10
CA THR A 182 -27.87 -9.29 0.93
C THR A 182 -26.65 -8.45 1.28
N LEU A 183 -26.87 -7.19 1.64
CA LEU A 183 -25.83 -6.35 2.22
C LEU A 183 -25.51 -6.84 3.64
N CYS A 184 -24.24 -7.18 3.88
CA CYS A 184 -23.70 -7.51 5.21
C CYS A 184 -23.28 -6.26 5.96
N HIS A 185 -22.56 -5.39 5.26
CA HIS A 185 -21.93 -4.21 5.85
C HIS A 185 -21.67 -3.16 4.78
N ASP A 186 -21.79 -1.90 5.18
CA ASP A 186 -21.52 -0.71 4.36
C ASP A 186 -20.47 0.13 5.09
N GLU A 187 -19.27 0.22 4.50
CA GLU A 187 -18.16 0.95 5.08
C GLU A 187 -17.84 2.19 4.24
N CYS A 188 -17.71 3.34 4.94
CA CYS A 188 -17.43 4.65 4.36
C CYS A 188 -15.92 4.91 4.34
N GLY A 189 -15.36 5.20 3.17
CA GLY A 189 -14.04 5.81 3.03
C GLY A 189 -14.18 7.27 2.62
N GLU A 190 -13.43 8.15 3.29
CA GLU A 190 -13.49 9.60 3.10
C GLU A 190 -12.10 10.21 3.27
N ASN A 191 -11.63 10.95 2.27
CA ASN A 191 -10.45 11.80 2.42
C ASN A 191 -10.87 13.14 3.04
N PRO A 192 -10.34 13.49 4.22
CA PRO A 192 -10.68 14.76 4.86
C PRO A 192 -10.19 15.98 4.03
N VAL A 193 -11.03 17.03 3.98
CA VAL A 193 -10.78 18.23 3.17
C VAL A 193 -9.59 19.05 3.70
N SER A 194 -9.43 19.13 5.02
CA SER A 194 -8.38 19.94 5.66
C SER A 194 -6.97 19.37 5.49
N GLY A 195 -6.84 18.16 4.94
CA GLY A 195 -5.60 17.42 4.78
C GLY A 195 -5.64 16.42 3.63
N SER A 196 -6.16 16.83 2.47
CA SER A 196 -6.35 15.94 1.30
C SER A 196 -5.13 15.04 1.04
N GLY A 197 -5.34 13.73 1.12
CA GLY A 197 -4.33 12.69 0.97
C GLY A 197 -3.43 12.44 2.18
N ASN A 198 -3.74 12.99 3.35
CA ASN A 198 -3.14 12.60 4.63
C ASN A 198 -4.01 11.55 5.34
N GLU A 199 -3.37 10.66 6.08
CA GLU A 199 -4.06 9.79 7.04
C GLU A 199 -4.29 10.49 8.39
N HIS A 200 -4.98 9.84 9.33
CA HIS A 200 -5.49 10.50 10.55
C HIS A 200 -4.40 10.90 11.57
N PHE A 201 -3.19 10.33 11.53
CA PHE A 201 -2.05 10.86 12.30
C PHE A 201 -1.48 12.15 11.68
N GLY A 202 -1.92 12.51 10.47
CA GLY A 202 -1.62 13.75 9.77
C GLY A 202 -0.48 13.65 8.77
N PHE A 203 -0.04 12.46 8.40
CA PHE A 203 1.03 12.23 7.43
C PHE A 203 0.48 12.02 6.02
N LYS A 204 1.14 12.62 5.03
CA LYS A 204 0.84 12.40 3.61
C LYS A 204 1.04 10.93 3.24
N ASP A 205 -0.02 10.27 2.77
CA ASP A 205 0.02 8.91 2.29
C ASP A 205 -0.06 8.85 0.75
N GLY A 206 0.11 7.65 0.18
CA GLY A 206 0.02 7.38 -1.26
C GLY A 206 1.23 7.79 -2.08
N ILE A 207 2.32 8.25 -1.45
CA ILE A 207 3.53 8.75 -2.13
C ILE A 207 4.30 7.62 -2.84
N SER A 208 4.78 6.63 -2.07
CA SER A 208 5.64 5.57 -2.60
C SER A 208 4.79 4.37 -3.04
N GLN A 209 4.69 4.18 -4.35
CA GLN A 209 4.04 3.07 -5.02
C GLN A 209 5.04 2.45 -6.01
N PRO A 210 5.01 1.13 -6.25
CA PRO A 210 5.89 0.52 -7.25
C PRO A 210 5.58 1.07 -8.65
N GLY A 211 6.63 1.33 -9.43
CA GLY A 211 6.48 1.55 -10.86
C GLY A 211 6.26 0.20 -11.56
N ILE A 212 5.53 0.19 -12.67
CA ILE A 212 5.14 -1.05 -13.34
C ILE A 212 5.55 -0.99 -14.80
N ARG A 213 6.39 -1.93 -15.24
CA ARG A 213 6.80 -2.06 -16.64
C ARG A 213 5.58 -2.26 -17.54
N GLY A 214 5.53 -1.50 -18.64
CA GLY A 214 4.39 -1.51 -19.56
C GLY A 214 3.17 -0.70 -19.12
N PHE A 215 3.25 -0.01 -17.99
CA PHE A 215 2.15 0.81 -17.48
C PHE A 215 2.60 2.20 -17.00
N THR A 216 3.61 2.24 -16.12
CA THR A 216 4.16 3.49 -15.58
C THR A 216 5.11 4.11 -16.61
N PRO A 217 4.91 5.37 -17.02
CA PRO A 217 5.84 6.08 -17.89
C PRO A 217 7.19 6.26 -17.20
N SER A 218 8.29 6.03 -17.92
CA SER A 218 9.64 6.37 -17.50
C SER A 218 9.88 7.86 -17.78
N THR A 219 10.06 8.69 -16.76
CA THR A 219 10.45 10.11 -16.92
C THR A 219 11.95 10.32 -16.83
N HIS A 220 12.69 9.30 -16.37
CA HIS A 220 14.15 9.33 -16.25
C HIS A 220 14.81 8.54 -17.39
N THR A 221 15.92 9.06 -17.93
CA THR A 221 16.81 8.29 -18.82
C THR A 221 18.00 7.83 -17.97
N PRO A 222 17.99 6.57 -17.47
CA PRO A 222 19.05 6.09 -16.61
C PRO A 222 20.40 6.02 -17.33
N PRO A 223 21.52 6.20 -16.62
CA PRO A 223 22.82 5.71 -17.05
C PRO A 223 22.76 4.24 -17.54
N PRO A 224 23.72 3.79 -18.37
CA PRO A 224 23.72 2.43 -18.95
C PRO A 224 23.75 1.26 -17.94
N GLN A 225 23.90 1.55 -16.64
CA GLN A 225 24.11 0.58 -15.56
C GLN A 225 23.05 0.69 -14.44
N THR A 226 21.96 1.44 -14.65
CA THR A 226 20.90 1.68 -13.67
C THR A 226 19.53 1.31 -14.23
N THR A 227 18.55 1.08 -13.36
CA THR A 227 17.21 0.64 -13.75
C THR A 227 16.41 1.73 -14.45
N ALA A 228 15.46 1.31 -15.28
CA ALA A 228 14.39 2.20 -15.73
C ALA A 228 13.49 2.51 -14.53
N GLN A 229 13.33 3.80 -14.25
CA GLN A 229 12.49 4.30 -13.17
C GLN A 229 11.33 5.11 -13.73
N GLY A 230 10.18 5.07 -13.04
CA GLY A 230 9.05 5.93 -13.33
C GLY A 230 9.42 7.39 -13.08
N ILE A 231 9.38 7.77 -11.81
CA ILE A 231 10.05 8.95 -11.26
C ILE A 231 11.29 8.50 -10.46
N PRO A 232 12.24 9.40 -10.13
CA PRO A 232 13.41 9.06 -9.31
C PRO A 232 13.04 8.31 -8.00
N GLY A 233 13.73 7.20 -7.74
CA GLY A 233 13.46 6.28 -6.62
C GLY A 233 12.15 5.48 -6.73
N GLN A 234 11.55 5.42 -7.92
CA GLN A 234 10.41 4.54 -8.25
C GLN A 234 10.80 3.57 -9.35
N ASP A 235 11.34 2.42 -8.98
CA ASP A 235 11.74 1.39 -9.95
C ASP A 235 10.55 0.80 -10.70
N LEU A 236 10.79 0.50 -11.97
CA LEU A 236 9.83 -0.22 -12.80
C LEU A 236 9.98 -1.72 -12.58
N LEU A 237 8.99 -2.29 -11.90
CA LEU A 237 8.92 -3.72 -11.61
C LEU A 237 8.12 -4.47 -12.67
N TRP A 238 8.41 -5.76 -12.79
CA TRP A 238 7.66 -6.67 -13.63
C TRP A 238 6.22 -6.81 -13.10
N PRO A 239 5.20 -6.67 -13.99
CA PRO A 239 3.80 -6.58 -13.59
C PRO A 239 3.25 -7.85 -12.92
N GLY A 240 3.93 -8.99 -13.09
CA GLY A 240 3.57 -10.25 -12.47
C GLY A 240 3.64 -10.24 -10.94
N GLU A 241 4.31 -9.26 -10.33
CA GLU A 241 4.28 -9.04 -8.88
C GLU A 241 2.91 -8.57 -8.37
N PHE A 242 2.06 -8.04 -9.25
CA PHE A 242 0.78 -7.43 -8.89
C PHE A 242 -0.41 -7.98 -9.66
N VAL A 243 -0.20 -8.44 -10.89
CA VAL A 243 -1.24 -8.97 -11.78
C VAL A 243 -0.85 -10.36 -12.25
N LEU A 244 -1.75 -11.33 -12.08
CA LEU A 244 -1.47 -12.72 -12.42
C LEU A 244 -1.34 -12.96 -13.94
N GLY A 245 -0.41 -13.83 -14.30
CA GLY A 245 -0.14 -14.24 -15.69
C GLY A 245 0.90 -13.39 -16.41
N TYR A 246 1.69 -12.60 -15.68
CA TYR A 246 2.82 -11.84 -16.25
C TYR A 246 4.13 -12.21 -15.56
N PRO A 247 5.31 -11.92 -16.15
CA PRO A 247 6.59 -12.16 -15.51
C PRO A 247 6.70 -11.48 -14.14
N THR A 248 7.32 -12.15 -13.17
CA THR A 248 7.59 -11.64 -11.82
C THR A 248 8.98 -11.01 -11.73
N GLN A 249 9.31 -10.43 -10.57
CA GLN A 249 10.69 -10.11 -10.23
C GLN A 249 11.50 -11.39 -9.96
N ILE A 250 12.81 -11.28 -10.14
CA ILE A 250 13.82 -12.24 -9.67
C ILE A 250 14.41 -11.67 -8.38
N ALA A 251 14.48 -12.48 -7.33
CA ALA A 251 14.94 -12.04 -6.02
C ALA A 251 16.46 -11.82 -6.01
N GLU A 252 17.20 -12.60 -6.78
CA GLU A 252 18.65 -12.57 -6.83
C GLU A 252 19.18 -11.35 -7.60
N ARG A 253 20.19 -10.67 -7.05
CA ARG A 253 20.89 -9.59 -7.74
C ARG A 253 21.63 -10.13 -8.98
N PRO A 254 21.63 -9.41 -10.12
CA PRO A 254 22.48 -9.73 -11.25
C PRO A 254 23.97 -9.74 -10.88
N ALA A 255 24.78 -10.52 -11.60
CA ALA A 255 26.23 -10.50 -11.42
C ALA A 255 26.83 -9.13 -11.83
N GLY A 256 27.85 -8.67 -11.09
CA GLY A 256 28.56 -7.42 -11.39
C GLY A 256 28.08 -6.24 -10.53
N THR A 257 28.20 -5.02 -11.07
CA THR A 257 27.92 -3.76 -10.37
C THR A 257 26.52 -3.21 -10.68
N TRP A 258 25.55 -4.08 -10.96
CA TRP A 258 24.18 -3.65 -11.28
C TRP A 258 23.53 -3.00 -10.07
N ASP A 259 22.99 -1.80 -10.27
CA ASP A 259 22.28 -1.03 -9.25
C ASP A 259 20.77 -1.09 -9.51
N GLY A 260 20.04 -1.57 -8.50
CA GLY A 260 18.59 -1.79 -8.51
C GLY A 260 18.07 -3.21 -8.74
N PRO A 261 16.75 -3.39 -8.96
CA PRO A 261 16.15 -4.71 -9.12
C PRO A 261 16.72 -5.44 -10.33
N ASN A 262 16.68 -6.76 -10.26
CA ASN A 262 17.04 -7.61 -11.38
C ASN A 262 16.21 -7.19 -12.62
N PRO A 263 16.87 -6.81 -13.73
CA PRO A 263 16.19 -6.31 -14.91
C PRO A 263 15.56 -7.43 -15.73
N ASP A 264 15.97 -8.68 -15.54
CA ASP A 264 15.48 -9.83 -16.30
C ASP A 264 14.10 -10.27 -15.78
N PRO A 265 13.21 -10.76 -16.66
CA PRO A 265 11.91 -11.25 -16.28
C PRO A 265 12.02 -12.58 -15.51
N GLY A 266 11.41 -12.63 -14.33
CA GLY A 266 11.20 -13.86 -13.57
C GLY A 266 10.10 -14.75 -14.16
N PRO A 267 9.77 -15.86 -13.48
CA PRO A 267 8.68 -16.75 -13.88
C PRO A 267 7.35 -16.00 -14.05
N VAL A 268 6.50 -16.48 -14.95
CA VAL A 268 5.15 -15.93 -15.08
C VAL A 268 4.33 -16.27 -13.83
N SER A 269 3.74 -15.26 -13.20
CA SER A 269 2.93 -15.44 -11.99
C SER A 269 1.70 -16.31 -12.25
N SER A 270 1.42 -17.21 -11.32
CA SER A 270 0.22 -18.05 -11.29
C SER A 270 -0.37 -18.03 -9.88
N GLY A 271 -1.69 -17.93 -9.77
CA GLY A 271 -2.39 -17.83 -8.49
C GLY A 271 -3.60 -18.74 -8.40
N GLY A 272 -3.57 -19.88 -9.09
CA GLY A 272 -4.70 -20.81 -9.18
C GLY A 272 -5.01 -21.22 -10.62
N PRO A 273 -6.27 -21.54 -10.92
CA PRO A 273 -6.69 -21.96 -12.27
C PRO A 273 -6.43 -20.90 -13.33
N ALA A 274 -6.40 -21.29 -14.61
CA ALA A 274 -6.08 -20.39 -15.73
C ALA A 274 -6.97 -19.12 -15.79
N TRP A 275 -8.20 -19.19 -15.28
CA TRP A 275 -9.10 -18.03 -15.23
C TRP A 275 -8.64 -16.94 -14.27
N THR A 276 -7.69 -17.16 -13.36
CA THR A 276 -7.18 -16.11 -12.46
C THR A 276 -6.29 -15.09 -13.18
N ARG A 277 -5.91 -15.34 -14.44
CA ARG A 277 -5.11 -14.41 -15.25
C ARG A 277 -5.76 -13.01 -15.31
N ASN A 278 -4.92 -11.97 -15.31
CA ASN A 278 -5.31 -10.55 -15.30
C ASN A 278 -6.04 -10.09 -14.02
N GLY A 279 -6.18 -10.97 -13.02
CA GLY A 279 -6.65 -10.63 -11.69
C GLY A 279 -5.50 -10.39 -10.70
N SER A 280 -5.87 -10.01 -9.47
CA SER A 280 -4.95 -9.74 -8.38
C SER A 280 -5.56 -10.18 -7.05
N PHE A 281 -4.76 -10.65 -6.11
CA PHE A 281 -5.22 -10.81 -4.74
C PHE A 281 -5.30 -9.44 -4.08
N LEU A 282 -6.34 -9.22 -3.28
CA LEU A 282 -6.63 -7.98 -2.57
C LEU A 282 -6.70 -8.27 -1.07
N VAL A 283 -5.93 -7.53 -0.28
CA VAL A 283 -6.04 -7.50 1.18
C VAL A 283 -6.87 -6.29 1.55
N PHE A 284 -7.92 -6.46 2.36
CA PHE A 284 -8.69 -5.37 2.96
C PHE A 284 -8.57 -5.44 4.48
N ARG A 285 -8.20 -4.33 5.12
CA ARG A 285 -8.17 -4.21 6.60
C ARG A 285 -8.80 -2.90 7.04
N LYS A 286 -9.68 -2.96 8.05
CA LYS A 286 -10.16 -1.80 8.79
C LYS A 286 -9.25 -1.60 10.00
N LEU A 287 -8.49 -0.51 9.98
CA LEU A 287 -7.47 -0.19 10.97
C LEU A 287 -7.89 1.07 11.72
N ALA A 288 -8.37 0.92 12.96
CA ALA A 288 -8.69 2.06 13.82
C ALA A 288 -7.41 2.74 14.28
N GLN A 289 -7.41 4.08 14.29
CA GLN A 289 -6.26 4.90 14.66
C GLN A 289 -6.56 5.72 15.93
N ASP A 290 -5.77 5.51 16.98
CA ASP A 290 -5.78 6.32 18.20
C ASP A 290 -4.93 7.59 17.99
N VAL A 291 -5.56 8.59 17.36
CA VAL A 291 -4.88 9.84 17.00
C VAL A 291 -4.48 10.63 18.23
N ALA A 292 -5.34 10.68 19.25
CA ALA A 292 -5.04 11.39 20.48
C ALA A 292 -3.86 10.74 21.22
N GLY A 293 -3.87 9.42 21.36
CA GLY A 293 -2.78 8.65 21.95
C GLY A 293 -1.47 8.82 21.20
N PHE A 294 -1.50 8.76 19.86
CA PHE A 294 -0.31 8.99 19.03
C PHE A 294 0.28 10.38 19.29
N ARG A 295 -0.52 11.44 19.13
CA ARG A 295 -0.07 12.84 19.27
C ARG A 295 0.47 13.10 20.67
N ASN A 296 -0.25 12.69 21.70
CA ASN A 296 0.17 12.88 23.09
C ASN A 296 1.46 12.11 23.40
N SER A 297 1.61 10.89 22.89
CA SER A 297 2.81 10.07 23.08
C SER A 297 4.03 10.66 22.37
N VAL A 298 3.87 11.13 21.13
CA VAL A 298 4.92 11.83 20.38
C VAL A 298 5.32 13.11 21.13
N GLY A 299 4.37 13.94 21.54
CA GLY A 299 4.65 15.17 22.28
C GLY A 299 5.37 14.93 23.61
N ALA A 300 4.94 13.94 24.40
CA ALA A 300 5.59 13.60 25.67
C ALA A 300 7.01 13.05 25.48
N THR A 301 7.18 12.18 24.49
CA THR A 301 8.48 11.58 24.17
C THR A 301 9.45 12.62 23.64
N ALA A 302 9.01 13.48 22.72
CA ALA A 302 9.83 14.56 22.16
C ALA A 302 10.34 15.53 23.25
N ARG A 303 9.49 15.89 24.22
CA ARG A 303 9.89 16.69 25.40
C ARG A 303 10.96 16.01 26.24
N THR A 304 10.83 14.70 26.47
CA THR A 304 11.81 13.90 27.23
C THR A 304 13.17 13.85 26.54
N LEU A 305 13.15 13.77 25.21
CA LEU A 305 14.35 13.69 24.37
C LEU A 305 14.94 15.06 24.02
N ALA A 306 14.24 16.15 24.35
CA ALA A 306 14.59 17.52 23.94
C ALA A 306 14.76 17.67 22.41
N ILE A 307 13.86 17.06 21.64
CA ILE A 307 13.78 17.21 20.17
C ILE A 307 12.44 17.79 19.73
N ASP A 308 12.37 18.31 18.51
CA ASP A 308 11.13 18.75 17.91
C ASP A 308 10.15 17.57 17.71
N PRO A 309 8.88 17.66 18.15
CA PRO A 309 7.88 16.60 17.96
C PRO A 309 7.60 16.26 16.49
N GLU A 310 7.73 17.22 15.56
CA GLU A 310 7.63 16.94 14.13
C GLU A 310 8.80 16.08 13.63
N VAL A 311 9.99 16.29 14.19
CA VAL A 311 11.16 15.45 13.88
C VAL A 311 11.00 14.06 14.47
N LEU A 312 10.45 13.93 15.69
CA LEU A 312 10.17 12.62 16.27
C LEU A 312 9.09 11.87 15.46
N GLY A 313 7.99 12.52 15.12
CA GLY A 313 6.96 11.95 14.25
C GLY A 313 7.54 11.52 12.91
N ALA A 314 8.40 12.34 12.32
CA ALA A 314 9.10 11.99 11.10
C ALA A 314 10.04 10.79 11.26
N LYS A 315 10.72 10.63 12.40
CA LYS A 315 11.57 9.46 12.69
C LYS A 315 10.76 8.18 12.87
N ILE A 316 9.57 8.28 13.47
CA ILE A 316 8.63 7.17 13.65
C ILE A 316 8.12 6.67 12.29
N VAL A 317 7.75 7.59 11.39
CA VAL A 317 7.17 7.24 10.09
C VAL A 317 8.23 7.03 9.00
N GLY A 318 9.34 7.76 9.07
CA GLY A 318 10.38 7.93 8.04
C GLY A 318 10.14 9.09 7.07
N ARG A 319 9.07 9.87 7.27
CA ARG A 319 8.70 11.07 6.49
C ARG A 319 8.08 12.12 7.39
N PHE A 320 8.31 13.39 7.08
CA PHE A 320 7.53 14.47 7.70
C PHE A 320 6.07 14.41 7.27
N ARG A 321 5.19 15.10 8.02
CA ARG A 321 3.75 15.13 7.74
C ARG A 321 3.41 15.62 6.33
N SER A 322 4.22 16.51 5.75
CA SER A 322 4.09 16.96 4.36
C SER A 322 4.32 15.87 3.31
N GLY A 323 4.96 14.76 3.69
CA GLY A 323 5.46 13.73 2.79
C GLY A 323 6.96 13.83 2.50
N CYS A 324 7.62 14.93 2.87
CA CYS A 324 9.05 15.10 2.67
C CYS A 324 9.82 13.93 3.32
N PRO A 325 10.67 13.21 2.56
CA PRO A 325 11.44 12.11 3.14
C PRO A 325 12.50 12.63 4.10
N MET A 326 12.74 11.90 5.18
CA MET A 326 13.77 12.28 6.16
C MET A 326 15.20 12.21 5.58
N GLU A 327 15.44 11.36 4.58
CA GLU A 327 16.76 11.24 3.93
C GLU A 327 17.11 12.46 3.07
N ALA A 328 16.13 13.31 2.72
CA ALA A 328 16.35 14.58 2.01
C ALA A 328 16.98 15.69 2.88
N LEU A 329 17.30 15.42 4.16
CA LEU A 329 17.98 16.36 5.07
C LEU A 329 19.49 16.53 4.80
N SER A 330 20.01 15.96 3.71
CA SER A 330 21.41 15.95 3.31
C SER A 330 21.88 17.27 2.67
N ASP A 331 21.83 18.39 3.41
CA ASP A 331 22.70 19.54 3.12
C ASP A 331 24.14 19.21 3.58
N PRO A 332 25.14 19.16 2.67
CA PRO A 332 26.53 18.84 3.01
C PRO A 332 27.20 19.85 3.95
N VAL A 333 26.60 21.01 4.24
CA VAL A 333 27.18 22.04 5.12
C VAL A 333 26.74 21.87 6.58
N SER A 334 25.56 21.30 6.86
CA SER A 334 25.04 21.20 8.23
C SER A 334 25.15 19.82 8.87
N GLY A 335 25.28 18.74 8.08
CA GLY A 335 25.83 17.43 8.51
C GLY A 335 25.29 16.85 9.82
N SER A 336 24.11 17.28 10.24
CA SER A 336 23.42 16.95 11.47
C SER A 336 21.96 17.30 11.19
N PRO A 337 20.97 16.56 11.71
CA PRO A 337 19.69 17.18 11.98
C PRO A 337 20.00 18.35 12.90
N GLY A 338 20.14 19.55 12.34
CA GLY A 338 20.06 20.77 13.11
C GLY A 338 18.74 20.63 13.84
N THR A 339 18.81 20.44 15.16
CA THR A 339 17.71 20.09 16.06
C THR A 339 16.61 21.16 16.11
N ALA A 340 16.54 22.04 15.12
CA ALA A 340 15.76 23.26 15.02
C ALA A 340 14.99 23.43 13.69
N LEU A 341 15.19 22.60 12.65
CA LEU A 341 14.66 22.93 11.31
C LEU A 341 13.28 22.38 10.96
N GLY A 342 12.67 21.51 11.78
CA GLY A 342 11.34 20.96 11.49
C GLY A 342 11.29 20.31 10.09
N ASP A 343 10.17 20.49 9.39
CA ASP A 343 9.97 19.96 8.03
C ASP A 343 10.69 20.83 6.95
N PRO A 344 11.72 20.30 6.25
CA PRO A 344 12.54 21.07 5.33
C PRO A 344 11.77 21.53 4.07
N SER A 345 10.63 20.91 3.76
CA SER A 345 9.81 21.34 2.62
C SER A 345 9.19 22.72 2.81
N ARG A 346 9.13 23.22 4.06
CA ARG A 346 8.64 24.57 4.37
C ARG A 346 9.54 25.65 3.77
N SER A 347 10.85 25.44 3.81
CA SER A 347 11.84 26.32 3.19
C SER A 347 12.18 25.93 1.75
N ASN A 348 12.02 24.65 1.40
CA ASN A 348 12.29 24.15 0.05
C ASN A 348 11.14 23.26 -0.46
N PRO A 349 10.04 23.85 -0.98
CA PRO A 349 8.91 23.09 -1.50
C PRO A 349 9.24 22.14 -2.65
N ALA A 350 10.39 22.29 -3.32
CA ALA A 350 10.83 21.38 -4.37
C ALA A 350 11.06 19.95 -3.87
N LEU A 351 11.31 19.75 -2.57
CA LEU A 351 11.42 18.42 -1.94
C LEU A 351 10.12 17.60 -2.00
N LEU A 352 8.98 18.25 -2.25
CA LEU A 352 7.68 17.59 -2.44
C LEU A 352 7.37 17.30 -3.91
N SER A 353 8.24 17.70 -4.83
CA SER A 353 8.05 17.42 -6.26
C SER A 353 8.28 15.94 -6.56
N PRO A 354 7.67 15.39 -7.63
CA PRO A 354 7.89 14.01 -8.06
C PRO A 354 9.37 13.62 -8.22
N GLU A 355 10.23 14.59 -8.54
CA GLU A 355 11.66 14.33 -8.78
C GLU A 355 12.49 14.17 -7.50
N HIS A 356 11.93 14.50 -6.32
CA HIS A 356 12.68 14.48 -5.06
C HIS A 356 11.95 13.70 -3.96
N ILE A 357 10.61 13.67 -3.98
CA ILE A 357 9.81 13.18 -2.85
C ILE A 357 10.03 11.69 -2.56
N ASN A 358 10.57 10.92 -3.51
CA ASN A 358 10.82 9.49 -3.35
C ASN A 358 12.24 9.05 -3.73
N ASP A 359 13.13 9.98 -4.07
CA ASP A 359 14.48 9.75 -4.62
C ASP A 359 15.51 9.47 -3.50
N PHE A 360 15.47 8.26 -2.94
CA PHE A 360 16.37 7.82 -1.87
C PHE A 360 16.32 6.31 -1.71
N GLU A 361 17.42 5.66 -1.28
CA GLU A 361 17.51 4.19 -1.17
C GLU A 361 18.05 3.66 0.18
N TYR A 362 18.29 4.52 1.18
CA TYR A 362 18.91 4.22 2.48
C TYR A 362 20.38 3.77 2.47
N GLY A 363 21.00 3.59 1.30
CA GLY A 363 22.41 3.16 1.18
C GLY A 363 23.41 4.10 1.87
N GLU A 364 23.07 5.40 1.99
CA GLU A 364 23.89 6.39 2.68
C GLU A 364 23.54 6.51 4.19
N ASP A 365 22.47 5.85 4.64
CA ASP A 365 22.02 5.81 6.04
C ASP A 365 21.86 4.36 6.55
N LEU A 366 22.74 3.44 6.14
CA LEU A 366 22.72 2.05 6.64
C LEU A 366 22.79 1.99 8.17
N SER A 367 23.38 3.00 8.82
CA SER A 367 23.46 3.07 10.28
C SER A 367 22.13 3.42 10.98
N GLY A 368 21.11 3.87 10.25
CA GLY A 368 19.82 4.31 10.79
C GLY A 368 19.89 5.60 11.61
N SER A 369 20.84 6.48 11.30
CA SER A 369 21.07 7.73 12.05
C SER A 369 20.09 8.83 11.65
N LEU A 370 19.77 8.92 10.35
CA LEU A 370 18.76 9.86 9.85
C LEU A 370 17.36 9.25 10.00
N VAL A 371 17.14 8.11 9.36
CA VAL A 371 15.89 7.35 9.35
C VAL A 371 16.09 6.09 10.19
N PRO A 372 15.47 5.98 11.38
CA PRO A 372 15.56 4.77 12.18
C PRO A 372 15.18 3.53 11.37
N ARG A 373 15.88 2.42 11.57
CA ARG A 373 15.58 1.15 10.88
C ARG A 373 14.25 0.54 11.31
N SER A 374 13.72 0.94 12.46
CA SER A 374 12.36 0.69 12.92
C SER A 374 11.31 1.59 12.26
N GLY A 375 11.71 2.68 11.58
CA GLY A 375 10.79 3.64 10.99
C GLY A 375 9.85 2.99 9.98
N HIS A 376 8.57 3.36 10.04
CA HIS A 376 7.49 2.65 9.34
C HIS A 376 7.77 2.39 7.85
N VAL A 377 8.11 3.42 7.08
CA VAL A 377 8.36 3.26 5.63
C VAL A 377 9.63 2.46 5.31
N ARG A 378 10.63 2.43 6.21
CA ARG A 378 11.87 1.64 6.05
C ARG A 378 11.64 0.17 6.41
N LYS A 379 10.79 -0.12 7.42
CA LYS A 379 10.29 -1.48 7.70
C LYS A 379 9.42 -2.00 6.56
N ALA A 380 8.46 -1.21 6.09
CA ALA A 380 7.50 -1.64 5.08
C ALA A 380 8.10 -1.76 3.67
N TYR A 381 9.12 -0.97 3.35
CA TYR A 381 9.92 -1.11 2.14
C TYR A 381 11.39 -0.73 2.43
N PRO A 382 12.25 -1.73 2.67
CA PRO A 382 13.66 -1.51 3.03
C PRO A 382 14.55 -1.02 1.89
N ARG A 383 14.04 -0.89 0.66
CA ARG A 383 14.83 -0.38 -0.49
C ARG A 383 16.13 -1.17 -0.71
N ASP A 384 17.27 -0.49 -0.84
CA ASP A 384 18.60 -1.11 -0.90
C ASP A 384 19.30 -1.18 0.47
N GLU A 385 18.52 -1.46 1.53
CA GLU A 385 19.07 -1.81 2.85
C GLU A 385 20.02 -3.00 2.76
N GLN A 386 21.06 -3.01 3.59
CA GLN A 386 22.04 -4.09 3.65
C GLN A 386 22.32 -4.49 5.10
N PHE A 387 22.55 -5.78 5.33
CA PHE A 387 23.03 -6.23 6.62
C PHE A 387 24.46 -5.72 6.85
N LEU A 388 24.73 -5.28 8.07
CA LEU A 388 26.05 -4.87 8.54
C LEU A 388 26.60 -5.91 9.51
N THR A 389 27.87 -6.26 9.34
CA THR A 389 28.66 -7.00 10.33
C THR A 389 28.73 -6.26 11.67
N SER A 390 29.14 -6.94 12.74
CA SER A 390 29.36 -6.29 14.05
C SER A 390 30.41 -5.16 14.03
N ALA A 391 31.26 -5.11 13.01
CA ALA A 391 32.23 -4.04 12.78
C ALA A 391 31.63 -2.82 12.03
N GLY A 392 30.35 -2.87 11.66
CA GLY A 392 29.65 -1.82 10.93
C GLY A 392 29.88 -1.81 9.42
N ALA A 393 30.62 -2.77 8.86
CA ALA A 393 30.79 -2.95 7.42
C ALA A 393 29.65 -3.79 6.83
N VAL A 394 29.28 -3.54 5.57
CA VAL A 394 28.35 -4.38 4.81
C VAL A 394 28.76 -5.84 4.87
N ASP A 395 27.82 -6.72 5.22
CA ASP A 395 28.02 -8.16 5.15
C ASP A 395 28.14 -8.56 3.67
N PRO A 396 29.27 -9.17 3.24
CA PRO A 396 29.44 -9.63 1.86
C PRO A 396 28.40 -10.69 1.44
N ASN A 397 27.68 -11.28 2.40
CA ASN A 397 26.59 -12.22 2.17
C ASN A 397 25.21 -11.60 2.42
N SER A 398 25.10 -10.27 2.46
CA SER A 398 23.81 -9.59 2.63
C SER A 398 22.84 -10.04 1.54
N ALA A 399 21.82 -10.81 1.95
CA ALA A 399 20.70 -11.18 1.09
C ALA A 399 19.60 -10.10 1.09
N LEU A 400 19.70 -9.10 1.98
CA LEU A 400 18.89 -7.91 1.94
C LEU A 400 19.57 -6.93 0.97
N HIS A 401 18.89 -6.69 -0.13
CA HIS A 401 19.25 -5.76 -1.19
C HIS A 401 18.01 -5.52 -2.06
N GLU A 402 18.08 -4.54 -2.94
CA GLU A 402 16.90 -4.07 -3.66
C GLU A 402 16.18 -5.17 -4.49
N SER A 403 16.93 -6.01 -5.22
CA SER A 403 16.29 -7.10 -6.00
C SER A 403 15.41 -8.04 -5.13
N ALA A 404 15.80 -8.30 -3.89
CA ALA A 404 15.03 -9.13 -2.96
C ALA A 404 13.85 -8.34 -2.38
N THR A 405 14.06 -7.12 -1.90
CA THR A 405 13.01 -6.30 -1.26
C THR A 405 11.87 -5.98 -2.23
N GLN A 406 12.18 -5.82 -3.52
CA GLN A 406 11.23 -5.51 -4.58
C GLN A 406 10.24 -6.67 -4.85
N THR A 407 10.57 -7.91 -4.49
CA THR A 407 9.66 -9.07 -4.60
C THR A 407 8.52 -9.08 -3.56
N HIS A 408 8.60 -8.20 -2.56
CA HIS A 408 7.62 -8.09 -1.49
C HIS A 408 6.72 -6.85 -1.60
N ARG A 409 6.88 -6.07 -2.68
CA ARG A 409 6.15 -4.80 -2.87
C ARG A 409 4.65 -5.02 -2.92
N LEU A 410 3.91 -4.00 -2.50
CA LEU A 410 2.46 -3.94 -2.52
C LEU A 410 2.03 -2.71 -3.31
N ILE A 411 0.91 -2.82 -4.04
CA ILE A 411 0.21 -1.64 -4.55
C ILE A 411 -0.88 -1.25 -3.56
N ARG A 412 -0.75 -0.10 -2.90
CA ARG A 412 -1.70 0.36 -1.86
C ARG A 412 -2.80 1.25 -2.45
N ARG A 413 -4.04 1.07 -1.99
CA ARG A 413 -5.23 1.87 -2.34
C ARG A 413 -6.05 2.25 -1.10
N GLY A 414 -5.36 2.46 0.02
CA GLY A 414 -6.03 2.81 1.26
C GLY A 414 -6.73 4.16 1.20
N ILE A 415 -7.75 4.32 2.04
CA ILE A 415 -8.48 5.58 2.23
C ILE A 415 -8.86 5.72 3.71
N PRO A 416 -8.79 6.93 4.31
CA PRO A 416 -9.24 7.11 5.68
C PRO A 416 -10.74 6.84 5.84
N TYR A 417 -11.19 6.56 7.07
CA TYR A 417 -12.61 6.51 7.44
C TYR A 417 -12.83 7.30 8.74
N GLY A 418 -14.08 7.66 8.98
CA GLY A 418 -14.48 8.43 10.17
C GLY A 418 -14.26 9.93 10.02
N PRO A 419 -14.76 10.73 10.99
CA PRO A 419 -14.69 12.18 10.92
C PRO A 419 -13.25 12.67 11.07
N GLU A 420 -12.99 13.79 10.41
CA GLU A 420 -11.74 14.53 10.54
C GLU A 420 -11.45 14.86 12.01
N VAL A 421 -10.17 14.80 12.36
CA VAL A 421 -9.68 15.22 13.66
C VAL A 421 -9.63 16.76 13.66
N PRO A 422 -10.27 17.44 14.62
CA PRO A 422 -10.24 18.90 14.70
C PRO A 422 -8.87 19.38 15.18
N ILE A 423 -7.86 19.30 14.31
CA ILE A 423 -6.51 19.80 14.58
C ILE A 423 -6.54 21.32 14.36
N PRO A 424 -6.11 22.14 15.34
CA PRO A 424 -5.97 23.58 15.12
C PRO A 424 -5.10 23.85 13.89
N GLU A 425 -5.42 24.88 13.11
CA GLU A 425 -4.71 25.21 11.85
C GLU A 425 -3.19 25.38 12.03
N ASN A 426 -2.73 25.73 13.24
CA ASN A 426 -1.31 25.84 13.63
C ASN A 426 -0.85 24.75 14.62
N GLY A 427 -1.62 23.66 14.76
CA GLY A 427 -1.35 22.59 15.71
C GLY A 427 -0.12 21.77 15.34
N SER A 428 0.86 21.72 16.24
CA SER A 428 2.02 20.83 16.11
C SER A 428 1.68 19.44 16.68
N LEU A 429 2.39 18.40 16.25
CA LEU A 429 2.33 17.08 16.89
C LEU A 429 2.58 17.11 18.41
N GLY A 430 3.27 18.14 18.92
CA GLY A 430 3.57 18.28 20.36
C GLY A 430 2.43 18.83 21.22
N ASP A 431 1.36 19.35 20.61
CA ASP A 431 0.24 19.95 21.33
C ASP A 431 -0.65 18.86 21.95
N THR A 432 -1.03 19.06 23.22
CA THR A 432 -1.95 18.16 23.91
C THR A 432 -3.26 18.08 23.13
N PHE A 433 -3.65 16.85 22.80
CA PHE A 433 -4.85 16.57 22.02
C PHE A 433 -5.84 15.76 22.85
N HIS A 434 -7.10 16.21 22.89
CA HIS A 434 -8.16 15.51 23.62
C HIS A 434 -8.88 14.55 22.69
N GLU A 435 -9.14 13.34 23.17
CA GLU A 435 -9.98 12.39 22.46
C GLU A 435 -11.43 12.91 22.41
N ASP A 436 -12.04 12.84 21.23
CA ASP A 436 -13.42 13.26 20.98
C ASP A 436 -14.41 12.09 20.97
N GLY A 437 -13.91 10.85 21.16
CA GLY A 437 -14.70 9.62 21.21
C GLY A 437 -15.16 9.10 19.85
N GLU A 438 -14.78 9.76 18.76
CA GLU A 438 -15.17 9.36 17.40
C GLU A 438 -14.26 8.26 16.85
N GLN A 439 -14.87 7.28 16.19
CA GLN A 439 -14.13 6.22 15.51
C GLN A 439 -13.59 6.67 14.16
N ARG A 440 -12.30 6.48 13.96
CA ARG A 440 -11.59 6.85 12.75
C ARG A 440 -10.40 5.95 12.50
N GLY A 441 -9.92 5.97 11.27
CA GLY A 441 -8.70 5.26 10.92
C GLY A 441 -8.54 5.07 9.42
N LEU A 442 -7.91 3.97 9.03
CA LEU A 442 -7.59 3.67 7.64
C LEU A 442 -8.29 2.39 7.17
N LEU A 443 -8.98 2.47 6.04
CA LEU A 443 -9.35 1.30 5.25
C LEU A 443 -8.14 0.97 4.38
N PHE A 444 -7.33 0.02 4.81
CA PHE A 444 -6.14 -0.40 4.08
C PHE A 444 -6.53 -1.40 2.99
N LEU A 445 -6.12 -1.09 1.75
CA LEU A 445 -6.25 -1.97 0.60
C LEU A 445 -4.88 -2.18 -0.04
N ALA A 446 -4.53 -3.43 -0.34
CA ALA A 446 -3.30 -3.76 -1.06
C ALA A 446 -3.49 -4.86 -2.11
N TYR A 447 -2.89 -4.67 -3.28
CA TYR A 447 -2.89 -5.61 -4.40
C TYR A 447 -1.53 -6.28 -4.56
N GLN A 448 -1.56 -7.59 -4.80
CA GLN A 448 -0.38 -8.46 -4.89
C GLN A 448 -0.65 -9.75 -5.68
N LYS A 449 0.41 -10.43 -6.12
CA LYS A 449 0.31 -11.79 -6.70
C LYS A 449 0.20 -12.89 -5.64
N SER A 450 0.70 -12.66 -4.42
CA SER A 450 0.75 -13.63 -3.34
C SER A 450 0.62 -12.92 -2.00
N ILE A 451 -0.41 -13.29 -1.22
CA ILE A 451 -0.66 -12.71 0.09
C ILE A 451 0.45 -13.13 1.07
N ALA A 452 0.80 -14.41 1.08
CA ALA A 452 1.86 -14.98 1.92
C ALA A 452 3.24 -14.37 1.64
N ALA A 453 3.61 -14.19 0.37
CA ALA A 453 4.94 -13.68 0.00
C ALA A 453 5.05 -12.15 0.06
N GLN A 454 3.94 -11.41 0.12
CA GLN A 454 3.96 -9.94 0.09
C GLN A 454 3.33 -9.37 1.37
N PHE A 455 2.01 -9.32 1.49
CA PHE A 455 1.36 -8.67 2.65
C PHE A 455 1.73 -9.35 3.98
N GLU A 456 1.55 -10.67 4.09
CA GLU A 456 1.84 -11.38 5.34
C GLU A 456 3.34 -11.39 5.64
N PHE A 457 4.18 -11.48 4.61
CA PHE A 457 5.62 -11.40 4.77
C PHE A 457 6.05 -10.04 5.31
N VAL A 458 5.61 -8.95 4.69
CA VAL A 458 5.93 -7.58 5.14
C VAL A 458 5.44 -7.37 6.58
N GLN A 459 4.20 -7.77 6.89
CA GLN A 459 3.65 -7.60 8.23
C GLN A 459 4.42 -8.43 9.27
N ASN A 460 4.70 -9.70 8.98
CA ASN A 460 5.33 -10.62 9.94
C ASN A 460 6.85 -10.46 10.02
N ALA A 461 7.53 -10.62 8.88
CA ALA A 461 8.98 -10.74 8.82
C ALA A 461 9.70 -9.40 8.94
N TRP A 462 9.02 -8.28 8.63
CA TRP A 462 9.60 -6.94 8.70
C TRP A 462 8.97 -6.07 9.79
N VAL A 463 7.68 -5.75 9.66
CA VAL A 463 6.96 -4.79 10.53
C VAL A 463 6.91 -5.29 11.99
N ASN A 464 6.50 -6.55 12.19
CA ASN A 464 6.40 -7.17 13.52
C ASN A 464 7.74 -7.73 14.04
N ASN A 465 8.82 -7.74 13.25
CA ASN A 465 10.05 -8.41 13.64
C ASN A 465 11.03 -7.44 14.34
N PRO A 466 11.33 -7.61 15.64
CA PRO A 466 12.26 -6.74 16.36
C PRO A 466 13.72 -6.86 15.89
N ASP A 467 14.04 -7.91 15.15
CA ASP A 467 15.38 -8.25 14.68
C ASP A 467 15.57 -8.00 13.18
N PHE A 468 14.67 -7.20 12.57
CA PHE A 468 14.75 -6.80 11.17
C PHE A 468 15.01 -5.29 11.03
N PRO A 469 15.89 -4.83 10.13
CA PRO A 469 16.77 -5.63 9.30
C PRO A 469 17.89 -6.29 10.11
N GLN A 470 18.23 -5.78 11.29
CA GLN A 470 19.24 -6.39 12.16
C GLN A 470 18.74 -6.66 13.57
N PRO A 471 19.37 -7.61 14.29
CA PRO A 471 19.03 -7.92 15.67
C PRO A 471 18.99 -6.68 16.56
N GLY A 472 17.89 -6.51 17.27
CA GLY A 472 17.68 -5.38 18.18
C GLY A 472 17.39 -4.04 17.51
N ASP A 473 17.05 -3.98 16.22
CA ASP A 473 16.59 -2.75 15.55
C ASP A 473 15.15 -2.35 15.89
N GLY A 474 14.43 -3.19 16.64
CA GLY A 474 13.09 -2.93 17.13
C GLY A 474 12.00 -3.17 16.09
N VAL A 475 10.75 -2.94 16.51
CA VAL A 475 9.56 -3.16 15.69
C VAL A 475 9.07 -1.84 15.09
N ASP A 476 8.19 -1.93 14.10
CA ASP A 476 7.52 -0.76 13.53
C ASP A 476 6.64 -0.05 14.58
N PRO A 477 6.86 1.25 14.86
CA PRO A 477 6.14 1.99 15.89
C PRO A 477 4.70 2.36 15.53
N VAL A 478 4.29 2.19 14.27
CA VAL A 478 2.97 2.59 13.76
C VAL A 478 2.08 1.36 13.58
N MET A 479 2.59 0.35 12.87
CA MET A 479 1.81 -0.76 12.34
C MET A 479 2.13 -2.13 12.96
N SER A 480 3.14 -2.22 13.82
CA SER A 480 3.41 -3.48 14.52
C SER A 480 2.20 -3.89 15.36
N GLN A 481 1.93 -5.20 15.36
CA GLN A 481 0.89 -5.82 16.17
C GLN A 481 1.48 -6.78 17.23
N VAL A 482 2.80 -6.70 17.47
CA VAL A 482 3.46 -7.51 18.50
C VAL A 482 2.89 -7.16 19.88
N SER A 483 2.44 -8.18 20.60
CA SER A 483 1.88 -8.05 21.95
C SER A 483 2.77 -8.70 23.01
N PRO A 484 2.86 -8.14 24.22
CA PRO A 484 2.26 -6.87 24.65
C PRO A 484 3.09 -5.65 24.24
N ALA A 485 2.45 -4.48 24.21
CA ALA A 485 3.13 -3.18 24.25
C ALA A 485 3.78 -2.94 25.64
N PRO A 486 4.77 -2.04 25.79
CA PRO A 486 5.25 -1.05 24.82
C PRO A 486 6.15 -1.63 23.71
N LEU A 487 6.06 -1.02 22.53
CA LEU A 487 6.93 -1.26 21.39
C LEU A 487 8.28 -0.56 21.61
N VAL A 488 9.35 -1.34 21.62
CA VAL A 488 10.72 -0.84 21.76
C VAL A 488 11.23 -0.40 20.39
N CYS A 489 11.53 0.89 20.28
CA CYS A 489 11.95 1.53 19.04
C CYS A 489 13.31 2.21 19.24
N PRO A 490 14.41 1.53 18.90
CA PRO A 490 15.74 2.12 18.85
C PRO A 490 15.80 3.24 17.83
N PHE A 491 16.49 4.32 18.17
CA PHE A 491 16.84 5.38 17.24
C PHE A 491 18.11 6.07 17.73
N LYS A 492 18.84 6.70 16.81
CA LYS A 492 20.03 7.47 17.16
C LYS A 492 19.68 8.95 17.26
N ALA A 493 19.95 9.55 18.42
CA ALA A 493 19.89 10.99 18.64
C ALA A 493 21.32 11.49 18.90
N GLY A 494 21.98 12.00 17.86
CA GLY A 494 23.41 12.34 17.93
C GLY A 494 24.29 11.08 18.05
N ALA A 495 25.32 11.14 18.89
CA ALA A 495 26.32 10.06 19.01
C ALA A 495 25.90 8.89 19.92
N ALA A 496 24.82 9.02 20.69
CA ALA A 496 24.37 7.98 21.62
C ALA A 496 23.14 7.23 21.06
N PRO A 497 23.14 5.89 21.06
CA PRO A 497 21.93 5.12 20.85
C PRO A 497 20.91 5.45 21.94
N GLN A 498 19.67 5.69 21.54
CA GLN A 498 18.53 5.84 22.44
C GLN A 498 17.45 4.84 22.04
N SER A 499 16.55 4.55 22.96
CA SER A 499 15.36 3.74 22.70
C SER A 499 14.16 4.45 23.29
N ILE A 500 13.07 4.48 22.53
CA ILE A 500 11.77 4.93 23.01
C ILE A 500 10.83 3.73 23.12
N GLU A 501 9.84 3.89 23.98
CA GLU A 501 8.77 2.95 24.22
C GLU A 501 7.46 3.60 23.82
N LEU A 502 6.76 3.00 22.85
CA LEU A 502 5.50 3.51 22.32
C LEU A 502 4.37 2.51 22.53
N GLN A 503 3.15 2.99 22.75
CA GLN A 503 1.96 2.14 22.79
C GLN A 503 1.52 1.78 21.36
N HIS A 504 0.61 0.81 21.24
CA HIS A 504 -0.10 0.61 19.98
C HIS A 504 -1.02 1.80 19.70
N PHE A 505 -0.92 2.37 18.49
CA PHE A 505 -1.83 3.41 18.02
C PHE A 505 -2.77 2.93 16.94
N VAL A 506 -2.54 1.72 16.41
CA VAL A 506 -3.38 1.10 15.38
C VAL A 506 -3.97 -0.19 15.90
N SER A 507 -5.29 -0.34 15.77
CA SER A 507 -6.00 -1.57 16.13
C SER A 507 -6.77 -2.14 14.94
N THR A 508 -6.68 -3.44 14.72
CA THR A 508 -7.43 -4.14 13.67
C THR A 508 -8.88 -4.34 14.10
N ARG A 509 -9.83 -3.83 13.29
CA ARG A 509 -11.28 -3.95 13.52
C ARG A 509 -11.97 -4.89 12.55
N GLY A 510 -11.26 -5.44 11.58
CA GLY A 510 -11.80 -6.38 10.63
C GLY A 510 -10.96 -6.44 9.36
N GLY A 511 -11.10 -7.52 8.62
CA GLY A 511 -10.45 -7.65 7.33
C GLY A 511 -10.71 -9.01 6.70
N GLU A 512 -10.40 -9.12 5.41
CA GLU A 512 -10.47 -10.37 4.66
C GLU A 512 -9.57 -10.30 3.43
N TYR A 513 -9.21 -11.46 2.91
CA TYR A 513 -8.54 -11.65 1.63
C TYR A 513 -9.57 -11.89 0.52
N PHE A 514 -9.42 -11.11 -0.55
CA PHE A 514 -10.24 -11.18 -1.75
C PHE A 514 -9.38 -11.49 -2.98
N PHE A 515 -10.03 -11.95 -4.03
CA PHE A 515 -9.50 -12.01 -5.38
C PHE A 515 -10.31 -11.06 -6.25
N GLN A 516 -9.63 -10.12 -6.90
CA GLN A 516 -10.22 -9.19 -7.85
C GLN A 516 -10.01 -9.74 -9.28
N PRO A 517 -11.05 -10.31 -9.91
CA PRO A 517 -10.92 -11.00 -11.18
C PRO A 517 -10.75 -10.05 -12.35
N SER A 518 -10.28 -10.58 -13.48
CA SER A 518 -10.33 -9.93 -14.78
C SER A 518 -11.76 -9.90 -15.36
N LEU A 519 -11.96 -9.20 -16.47
CA LEU A 519 -13.23 -9.21 -17.20
C LEU A 519 -13.62 -10.63 -17.64
N ALA A 520 -12.70 -11.37 -18.27
CA ALA A 520 -12.92 -12.75 -18.68
C ALA A 520 -13.24 -13.67 -17.50
N ALA A 521 -12.48 -13.54 -16.40
CA ALA A 521 -12.72 -14.29 -15.17
C ALA A 521 -14.10 -13.98 -14.57
N LEU A 522 -14.49 -12.70 -14.54
CA LEU A 522 -15.78 -12.27 -14.02
C LEU A 522 -16.94 -12.84 -14.85
N LYS A 523 -16.79 -12.90 -16.18
CA LYS A 523 -17.76 -13.58 -17.06
C LYS A 523 -17.88 -15.08 -16.74
N LEU A 524 -16.76 -15.77 -16.53
CA LEU A 524 -16.76 -17.18 -16.15
C LEU A 524 -17.42 -17.42 -14.80
N ILE A 525 -17.08 -16.62 -13.77
CA ILE A 525 -17.68 -16.68 -12.43
C ILE A 525 -19.19 -16.41 -12.51
N ALA A 526 -19.59 -15.46 -13.34
CA ALA A 526 -20.98 -15.12 -13.60
C ALA A 526 -21.71 -16.19 -14.46
N GLY A 527 -21.03 -17.24 -14.93
CA GLY A 527 -21.61 -18.31 -15.76
C GLY A 527 -22.02 -17.86 -17.17
N SER A 528 -21.20 -17.01 -17.79
CA SER A 528 -21.38 -16.48 -19.16
C SER A 528 -20.26 -16.85 -20.11
#